data_AF-A0AAV3T4J7-F1
#
_entry.id   AF-A0AAV3T4J7-F1
#
_cell.length_a   1.000
_cell.length_b   1.000
_cell.length_c   1.000
_cell.angle_alpha   90.00
_cell.angle_beta   90.00
_cell.angle_gamma   90.00
#
_symmetry.space_group_name_H-M   'P 1'
#
loop_
_entity.id
_entity.type
_entity.pdbx_description
1 polymer ?
#
loop_
_entity_poly.entity_id
_entity_poly.type
_entity_poly.pdbx_seq_one_letter_code
_entity_poly.pdbx_strand_id
1 'polypeptide(L)'
;MELSAFVRTIASVLTGLGAVLIVHRIKQNSRQFRRDFEDELTREYRELTKEMPVEMLLDESKPLTESELNLLYNYVDLTNEQVWLRREGRVSRETWLNWRDGIRSNFRRENFRRGWAVIYWRTGEGTFEDLATFFERDSPGDPYDPYQTA
;
A
#
# COMPACT_ATOMS: atom_id res chain seq x y z
N MET A 1 -56.01 5.32 23.41
CA MET A 1 -54.79 4.65 23.91
C MET A 1 -54.02 3.96 22.78
N GLU A 2 -54.69 3.17 21.95
CA GLU A 2 -54.14 2.40 20.80
C GLU A 2 -53.24 3.18 19.81
N LEU A 3 -53.63 4.40 19.41
CA LEU A 3 -52.89 5.17 18.40
C LEU A 3 -51.45 5.50 18.84
N SER A 4 -51.24 5.79 20.12
CA SER A 4 -49.93 6.16 20.65
C SER A 4 -48.97 4.98 20.76
N ALA A 5 -49.49 3.77 21.01
CA ALA A 5 -48.70 2.54 21.02
C ALA A 5 -48.29 2.16 19.60
N PHE A 6 -49.20 2.28 18.64
CA PHE A 6 -48.93 2.03 17.22
C PHE A 6 -47.83 2.96 16.66
N VAL A 7 -47.92 4.26 16.95
CA VAL A 7 -46.91 5.25 16.54
C VAL A 7 -45.53 4.95 17.16
N ARG A 8 -45.47 4.54 18.43
CA ARG A 8 -44.21 4.16 19.09
C ARG A 8 -43.58 2.92 18.46
N THR A 9 -44.38 1.92 18.13
CA THR A 9 -43.88 0.70 17.46
C THR A 9 -43.30 1.04 16.09
N ILE A 10 -44.02 1.81 15.27
CA ILE A 10 -43.53 2.26 13.96
C ILE A 10 -42.24 3.08 14.11
N ALA A 11 -42.21 4.03 15.05
CA ALA A 11 -41.02 4.84 15.30
C ALA A 11 -39.80 3.97 15.66
N SER A 12 -39.98 2.97 16.53
CA SER A 12 -38.89 2.07 16.95
C SER A 12 -38.35 1.22 15.79
N VAL A 13 -39.23 0.72 14.92
CA VAL A 13 -38.85 -0.01 13.71
C VAL A 13 -38.09 0.91 12.74
N LEU A 14 -38.57 2.14 12.54
CA LEU A 14 -37.89 3.13 11.68
C LEU A 14 -36.51 3.52 12.22
N THR A 15 -36.35 3.71 13.53
CA THR A 15 -35.05 3.97 14.16
C THR A 15 -34.08 2.80 13.98
N GLY A 16 -34.55 1.57 14.19
CA GLY A 16 -33.74 0.36 13.97
C GLY A 16 -33.26 0.22 12.52
N LEU A 17 -34.17 0.42 11.55
CA LEU A 17 -33.83 0.42 10.13
C LEU A 17 -32.85 1.56 9.78
N GLY A 18 -33.06 2.75 10.33
CA GLY A 18 -32.15 3.88 10.16
C GLY A 18 -30.74 3.59 10.65
N ALA A 19 -30.59 3.00 11.85
CA ALA A 19 -29.30 2.61 12.39
C ALA A 19 -28.58 1.58 11.50
N VAL A 20 -29.30 0.58 10.99
CA VAL A 20 -28.75 -0.42 10.05
C VAL A 20 -28.26 0.23 8.75
N LEU A 21 -29.04 1.16 8.19
CA LEU A 21 -28.65 1.91 6.98
C LEU A 21 -27.40 2.78 7.23
N ILE A 22 -27.30 3.42 8.40
CA ILE A 22 -26.12 4.22 8.78
C ILE A 22 -24.88 3.33 8.88
N VAL A 23 -24.96 2.19 9.59
CA VAL A 23 -23.84 1.24 9.70
C VAL A 23 -23.43 0.73 8.32
N HIS A 24 -24.39 0.43 7.45
CA HIS A 24 -24.11 0.01 6.08
C HIS A 24 -23.34 1.09 5.29
N ARG A 25 -23.79 2.35 5.38
CA ARG A 25 -23.12 3.49 4.73
C ARG A 25 -21.72 3.72 5.27
N ILE A 26 -21.49 3.64 6.58
CA ILE A 26 -20.15 3.77 7.17
C ILE A 26 -19.22 2.69 6.60
N LYS A 27 -19.67 1.44 6.57
CA LYS A 27 -18.88 0.34 5.99
C LYS A 27 -18.57 0.55 4.51
N GLN A 28 -19.54 1.04 3.72
CA GLN A 28 -19.33 1.37 2.32
C GLN A 28 -18.35 2.54 2.15
N ASN A 29 -18.50 3.60 2.94
CA ASN A 29 -17.61 4.76 2.93
C ASN A 29 -16.18 4.35 3.26
N SER A 30 -15.96 3.56 4.32
CA SER A 30 -14.61 3.07 4.65
C SER A 30 -13.96 2.26 3.52
N ARG A 31 -14.76 1.48 2.79
CA ARG A 31 -14.26 0.76 1.60
C ARG A 31 -13.90 1.71 0.47
N GLN A 32 -14.70 2.76 0.26
CA GLN A 32 -14.43 3.77 -0.77
C GLN A 32 -13.17 4.58 -0.43
N PHE A 33 -13.06 5.08 0.81
CA PHE A 33 -11.85 5.78 1.28
C PHE A 33 -10.59 4.95 1.08
N ARG A 34 -10.64 3.64 1.36
CA ARG A 34 -9.50 2.76 1.13
C ARG A 34 -9.13 2.67 -0.35
N ARG A 35 -10.11 2.56 -1.25
CA ARG A 35 -9.85 2.54 -2.70
C ARG A 35 -9.26 3.86 -3.17
N ASP A 36 -9.83 4.97 -2.75
CA ASP A 36 -9.34 6.30 -3.15
C ASP A 36 -7.88 6.51 -2.68
N PHE A 37 -7.56 6.04 -1.46
CA PHE A 37 -6.20 6.02 -0.92
C PHE A 37 -5.25 5.12 -1.72
N GLU A 38 -5.69 3.90 -2.07
CA GLU A 38 -4.91 2.97 -2.90
C GLU A 38 -4.68 3.51 -4.33
N ASP A 39 -5.67 4.21 -4.89
CA ASP A 39 -5.59 4.86 -6.20
C ASP A 39 -4.62 6.06 -6.19
N GLU A 40 -4.55 6.79 -5.08
CA GLU A 40 -3.60 7.87 -4.87
C GLU A 40 -2.15 7.36 -4.87
N LEU A 41 -1.84 6.33 -4.09
CA LEU A 41 -0.52 5.69 -4.08
C LEU A 41 -0.15 5.08 -5.45
N THR A 42 -1.14 4.53 -6.16
CA THR A 42 -0.94 4.03 -7.52
C THR A 42 -0.62 5.16 -8.49
N ARG A 43 -1.21 6.35 -8.31
CA ARG A 43 -0.90 7.53 -9.12
C ARG A 43 0.50 8.06 -8.82
N GLU A 44 0.87 8.16 -7.55
CA GLU A 44 2.22 8.56 -7.15
C GLU A 44 3.30 7.63 -7.74
N TYR A 45 3.08 6.32 -7.67
CA TYR A 45 3.94 5.35 -8.34
C TYR A 45 4.08 5.61 -9.85
N ARG A 46 2.97 5.93 -10.54
CA ARG A 46 2.99 6.21 -11.98
C ARG A 46 3.74 7.50 -12.31
N GLU A 47 3.59 8.55 -11.50
CA GLU A 47 4.35 9.79 -11.69
C GLU A 47 5.84 9.55 -11.46
N LEU A 48 6.23 8.81 -10.41
CA LEU A 48 7.64 8.46 -10.17
C LEU A 48 8.25 7.62 -11.31
N THR A 49 7.52 6.60 -11.77
CA THR A 49 8.04 5.68 -12.80
C THR A 49 8.03 6.27 -14.20
N LYS A 50 7.19 7.27 -14.47
CA LYS A 50 7.20 7.99 -15.74
C LYS A 50 8.50 8.75 -15.98
N GLU A 51 9.14 9.22 -14.91
CA GLU A 51 10.41 9.94 -14.96
C GLU A 51 11.62 8.98 -15.07
N MET A 52 11.42 7.67 -14.86
CA MET A 52 12.50 6.68 -14.97
C MET A 52 12.89 6.42 -16.43
N PRO A 53 14.18 6.51 -16.78
CA PRO A 53 14.66 6.12 -18.10
C PRO A 53 14.33 4.66 -18.42
N VAL A 54 13.94 4.39 -19.67
CA VAL A 54 13.57 3.03 -20.10
C VAL A 54 14.74 2.06 -19.96
N GLU A 55 15.96 2.52 -20.19
CA GLU A 55 17.20 1.75 -20.04
C GLU A 55 17.38 1.22 -18.61
N MET A 56 16.90 1.97 -17.61
CA MET A 56 16.88 1.54 -16.21
C MET A 56 15.91 0.37 -16.00
N LEU A 57 14.80 0.34 -16.75
CA LEU A 57 13.77 -0.70 -16.70
C LEU A 57 14.11 -1.93 -17.57
N LEU A 58 14.97 -1.78 -18.58
CA LEU A 58 15.32 -2.84 -19.54
C LEU A 58 16.57 -3.64 -19.17
N ASP A 59 17.11 -3.44 -17.97
CA ASP A 59 18.26 -4.19 -17.45
C ASP A 59 19.54 -4.03 -18.29
N GLU A 60 19.73 -2.85 -18.85
CA GLU A 60 20.99 -2.50 -19.48
C GLU A 60 22.05 -2.35 -18.39
N SER A 61 23.09 -3.19 -18.42
CA SER A 61 24.16 -3.31 -17.42
C SER A 61 25.04 -2.06 -17.21
N LYS A 62 24.58 -0.88 -17.60
CA LYS A 62 25.28 0.40 -17.42
C LYS A 62 25.30 0.81 -15.94
N PRO A 63 26.37 1.47 -15.47
CA PRO A 63 26.36 2.12 -14.15
C PRO A 63 25.23 3.15 -14.05
N LEU A 64 24.54 3.18 -12.91
CA LEU A 64 23.55 4.21 -12.61
C LEU A 64 24.24 5.56 -12.43
N THR A 65 23.69 6.59 -13.07
CA THR A 65 24.02 7.99 -12.77
C THR A 65 23.44 8.41 -11.42
N GLU A 66 23.94 9.49 -10.82
CA GLU A 66 23.36 10.02 -9.58
C GLU A 66 21.89 10.47 -9.76
N SER A 67 21.52 10.93 -10.96
CA SER A 67 20.11 11.26 -11.27
C SER A 67 19.22 10.01 -11.27
N GLU A 68 19.66 8.92 -11.90
CA GLU A 68 18.93 7.64 -11.88
C GLU A 68 18.87 7.05 -10.47
N LEU A 69 19.92 7.24 -9.67
CA LEU A 69 19.94 6.83 -8.26
C LEU A 69 18.92 7.60 -7.42
N ASN A 70 18.75 8.92 -7.64
CA ASN A 70 17.72 9.72 -6.98
C ASN A 70 16.30 9.26 -7.34
N LEU A 71 16.06 8.91 -8.61
CA LEU A 71 14.77 8.34 -9.03
C LEU A 71 14.50 7.00 -8.35
N LEU A 72 15.52 6.15 -8.25
CA LEU A 72 15.41 4.88 -7.54
C LEU A 72 15.20 5.08 -6.04
N TYR A 73 15.83 6.10 -5.44
CA TYR A 73 15.61 6.45 -4.03
C TYR A 73 14.13 6.76 -3.77
N ASN A 74 13.51 7.60 -4.59
CA ASN A 74 12.09 7.92 -4.44
C ASN A 74 11.19 6.69 -4.62
N TYR A 75 11.55 5.79 -5.54
CA TYR A 75 10.85 4.52 -5.69
C TYR A 75 11.00 3.60 -4.48
N VAL A 76 12.20 3.51 -3.91
CA VAL A 76 12.48 2.74 -2.69
C VAL A 76 11.70 3.30 -1.51
N ASP A 77 11.66 4.62 -1.35
CA ASP A 77 10.92 5.31 -0.29
C ASP A 77 9.41 5.01 -0.37
N LEU A 78 8.80 5.23 -1.54
CA LEU A 78 7.39 4.88 -1.78
C LEU A 78 7.13 3.39 -1.53
N THR A 79 8.01 2.53 -2.01
CA THR A 79 7.85 1.07 -1.85
C THR A 79 7.92 0.68 -0.37
N ASN A 80 8.82 1.27 0.39
CA ASN A 80 8.91 1.06 1.83
C ASN A 80 7.63 1.48 2.54
N GLU A 81 7.08 2.66 2.21
CA GLU A 81 5.79 3.11 2.74
C GLU A 81 4.67 2.13 2.36
N GLN A 82 4.62 1.64 1.13
CA GLN A 82 3.62 0.65 0.69
C GLN A 82 3.69 -0.66 1.49
N VAL A 83 4.89 -1.15 1.81
CA VAL A 83 5.06 -2.34 2.67
C VAL A 83 4.56 -2.04 4.09
N TRP A 84 4.96 -0.90 4.67
CA TRP A 84 4.51 -0.46 5.98
C TRP A 84 2.96 -0.35 6.04
N LEU A 85 2.35 0.34 5.07
CA LEU A 85 0.90 0.49 4.98
C LEU A 85 0.16 -0.85 4.88
N ARG A 86 0.77 -1.84 4.20
CA ARG A 86 0.19 -3.18 4.18
C ARG A 86 0.29 -3.84 5.55
N ARG A 87 1.44 -3.77 6.20
CA ARG A 87 1.67 -4.30 7.56
C ARG A 87 0.64 -3.73 8.55
N GLU A 88 0.34 -2.43 8.46
CA GLU A 88 -0.69 -1.75 9.26
C GLU A 88 -2.15 -2.05 8.83
N GLY A 89 -2.36 -2.89 7.81
CA GLY A 89 -3.70 -3.27 7.34
C GLY A 89 -4.46 -2.18 6.58
N ARG A 90 -3.79 -1.07 6.24
CA ARG A 90 -4.37 0.07 5.52
C ARG A 90 -4.58 -0.22 4.04
N VAL A 91 -3.78 -1.12 3.48
CA VAL A 91 -3.90 -1.60 2.09
C VAL A 91 -4.59 -2.95 2.07
N SER A 92 -5.54 -3.11 1.16
CA SER A 92 -6.25 -4.36 0.93
C SER A 92 -5.31 -5.45 0.44
N ARG A 93 -5.65 -6.70 0.77
CA ARG A 93 -4.87 -7.86 0.30
C ARG A 93 -4.81 -7.95 -1.23
N GLU A 94 -5.90 -7.61 -1.92
CA GLU A 94 -5.97 -7.64 -3.38
C GLU A 94 -4.96 -6.66 -4.00
N THR A 95 -4.99 -5.40 -3.54
CA THR A 95 -4.07 -4.36 -3.98
C THR A 95 -2.62 -4.69 -3.62
N TRP A 96 -2.39 -5.22 -2.42
CA TRP A 96 -1.06 -5.66 -2.01
C TRP A 96 -0.47 -6.75 -2.89
N LEU A 97 -1.25 -7.77 -3.27
CA LEU A 97 -0.76 -8.84 -4.14
C LEU A 97 -0.28 -8.27 -5.48
N ASN A 98 -0.99 -7.28 -6.04
CA ASN A 98 -0.59 -6.60 -7.26
C ASN A 98 0.71 -5.81 -7.06
N TRP A 99 0.77 -4.96 -6.03
CA TRP A 99 1.96 -4.15 -5.73
C TRP A 99 3.18 -5.02 -5.45
N ARG A 100 3.04 -6.04 -4.62
CA ARG A 100 4.09 -7.02 -4.29
C ARG A 100 4.69 -7.64 -5.54
N ASP A 101 3.86 -8.05 -6.48
CA ASP A 101 4.32 -8.68 -7.72
C ASP A 101 5.08 -7.68 -8.61
N GLY A 102 4.63 -6.42 -8.66
CA GLY A 102 5.34 -5.32 -9.31
C GLY A 102 6.69 -5.01 -8.68
N ILE A 103 6.74 -4.89 -7.35
CA ILE A 103 7.96 -4.67 -6.56
C ILE A 103 8.96 -5.80 -6.83
N ARG A 104 8.54 -7.06 -6.70
CA ARG A 104 9.39 -8.21 -7.00
C ARG A 104 9.90 -8.20 -8.44
N SER A 105 9.05 -7.83 -9.40
CA SER A 105 9.44 -7.74 -10.81
C SER A 105 10.52 -6.67 -11.02
N ASN A 106 10.38 -5.50 -10.41
CA ASN A 106 11.36 -4.42 -10.48
C ASN A 106 12.71 -4.85 -9.86
N PHE A 107 12.69 -5.42 -8.66
CA PHE A 107 13.90 -5.87 -7.96
C PHE A 107 14.54 -7.14 -8.53
N ARG A 108 13.98 -7.75 -9.57
CA ARG A 108 14.69 -8.79 -10.36
C ARG A 108 15.69 -8.19 -11.35
N ARG A 109 15.55 -6.91 -11.71
CA ARG A 109 16.45 -6.22 -12.64
C ARG A 109 17.75 -5.81 -11.93
N GLU A 110 18.88 -5.95 -12.62
CA GLU A 110 20.21 -5.61 -12.09
C GLU A 110 20.28 -4.17 -11.59
N ASN A 111 19.76 -3.23 -12.37
CA ASN A 111 19.79 -1.80 -12.03
C ASN A 111 19.06 -1.51 -10.71
N PHE A 112 17.92 -2.15 -10.46
CA PHE A 112 17.19 -2.00 -9.19
C PHE A 112 17.95 -2.63 -8.03
N ARG A 113 18.52 -3.84 -8.21
CA ARG A 113 19.29 -4.52 -7.16
C ARG A 113 20.54 -3.73 -6.77
N ARG A 114 21.30 -3.29 -7.76
CA ARG A 114 22.53 -2.50 -7.55
C ARG A 114 22.21 -1.17 -6.90
N GLY A 115 21.23 -0.45 -7.42
CA GLY A 115 20.86 0.83 -6.87
C GLY A 115 20.27 0.72 -5.46
N TRP A 116 19.50 -0.32 -5.16
CA TRP A 116 19.07 -0.63 -3.79
C TRP A 116 20.26 -0.86 -2.85
N ALA A 117 21.23 -1.68 -3.26
CA ALA A 117 22.44 -1.92 -2.45
C ALA A 117 23.21 -0.62 -2.17
N VAL A 118 23.31 0.28 -3.16
CA VAL A 118 23.94 1.60 -3.00
C VAL A 118 23.14 2.49 -2.05
N ILE A 119 21.81 2.57 -2.23
CA ILE A 119 20.93 3.39 -1.39
C ILE A 119 21.01 2.90 0.07
N TYR A 120 20.78 1.61 0.30
CA TYR A 120 20.80 1.02 1.63
C TYR A 120 22.13 1.23 2.35
N TRP A 121 23.25 1.06 1.63
CA TRP A 121 24.58 1.34 2.17
C TRP A 121 24.80 2.83 2.50
N ARG A 122 24.29 3.75 1.68
CA ARG A 122 24.43 5.20 1.89
C ARG A 122 23.53 5.72 3.02
N THR A 123 22.34 5.18 3.19
CA THR A 123 21.39 5.63 4.23
C THR A 123 21.67 5.02 5.60
N GLY A 124 22.32 3.84 5.63
CA GLY A 124 22.62 3.12 6.86
C GLY A 124 21.46 2.27 7.38
N GLU A 125 21.79 1.45 8.37
CA GLU A 125 20.83 0.55 9.04
C GLU A 125 19.67 1.34 9.67
N GLY A 126 18.48 0.74 9.66
CA GLY A 126 17.26 1.36 10.17
C GLY A 126 16.50 2.25 9.18
N THR A 127 17.07 2.53 8.00
CA THR A 127 16.33 3.18 6.90
C THR A 127 15.71 2.12 6.00
N PHE A 128 14.44 2.29 5.64
CA PHE A 128 13.68 1.38 4.79
C PHE A 128 13.54 -0.06 5.34
N GLU A 129 13.37 -0.20 6.67
CA GLU A 129 13.26 -1.49 7.36
C GLU A 129 12.12 -2.37 6.84
N ASP A 130 10.96 -1.78 6.51
CA ASP A 130 9.82 -2.53 6.00
C ASP A 130 10.16 -3.20 4.66
N LEU A 131 10.83 -2.46 3.76
CA LEU A 131 11.29 -3.01 2.49
C LEU A 131 12.44 -4.01 2.66
N ALA A 132 13.38 -3.75 3.56
CA ALA A 132 14.47 -4.69 3.85
C ALA A 132 13.92 -6.02 4.38
N THR A 133 13.05 -5.96 5.40
CA THR A 133 12.36 -7.13 5.98
C THR A 133 11.52 -7.86 4.95
N PHE A 134 10.90 -7.13 4.01
CA PHE A 134 10.16 -7.73 2.91
C PHE A 134 11.05 -8.65 2.06
N PHE A 135 12.31 -8.30 1.80
CA PHE A 135 13.22 -9.12 1.01
C PHE A 135 13.96 -10.21 1.80
N GLU A 136 14.10 -10.09 3.12
CA GLU A 136 14.74 -11.11 3.97
C GLU A 136 13.92 -12.40 4.12
N ARG A 137 12.60 -12.33 3.92
CA ARG A 137 11.72 -13.49 4.00
C ARG A 137 11.90 -14.38 2.75
N ASP A 138 12.31 -15.64 2.94
CA ASP A 138 12.46 -16.66 1.87
C ASP A 138 11.23 -16.80 0.95
N SER A 139 10.06 -16.41 1.44
CA SER A 139 8.88 -16.15 0.64
C SER A 139 8.20 -14.89 1.20
N PRO A 140 8.37 -13.71 0.56
CA PRO A 140 7.74 -12.46 1.02
C PRO A 140 6.23 -12.60 0.99
N GLY A 141 5.65 -13.06 2.09
CA GLY A 141 4.23 -13.33 2.20
C GLY A 141 3.42 -12.04 2.24
N ASP A 142 2.31 -12.11 2.93
CA ASP A 142 1.57 -10.92 3.31
C ASP A 142 2.17 -10.38 4.61
N PRO A 143 2.72 -9.14 4.67
CA PRO A 143 3.32 -8.61 5.89
C PRO A 143 2.27 -8.26 6.94
N TYR A 144 0.98 -8.22 6.57
CA TYR A 144 -0.12 -8.06 7.51
C TYR A 144 -0.35 -9.33 8.33
N ASP A 145 -0.19 -9.22 9.64
CA ASP A 145 -0.64 -10.20 10.60
C ASP A 145 -1.75 -9.59 11.48
N PRO A 146 -3.02 -10.06 11.37
CA PRO A 146 -4.10 -9.55 12.21
C PRO A 146 -3.94 -9.86 13.70
N TYR A 147 -2.96 -10.70 14.08
CA TYR A 147 -2.66 -11.09 15.44
C TYR A 147 -1.34 -10.52 15.98
N GLN A 148 -0.62 -9.71 15.20
CA GLN A 148 0.47 -8.88 15.73
C GLN A 148 -0.15 -7.75 16.57
N THR A 149 -0.23 -7.96 17.88
CA THR A 149 -0.46 -6.88 18.84
C THR A 149 0.81 -6.04 18.94
N ALA A 150 0.68 -4.74 18.70
CA ALA A 150 1.73 -3.74 18.92
C ALA A 150 2.13 -3.64 20.41
#